data_AF-A0A803NVM3-F1
#
_entry.id   AF-A0A803NVM3-F1
#
_cell.length_a   1.000
_cell.length_b   1.000
_cell.length_c   1.000
_cell.angle_alpha   90.00
_cell.angle_beta   90.00
_cell.angle_gamma   90.00
#
_symmetry.space_group_name_H-M   'P 1'
#
loop_
_entity.id
_entity.type
_entity.pdbx_description
1 polymer ?
#
loop_
_entity_poly.entity_id
_entity_poly.type
_entity_poly.pdbx_seq_one_letter_code
_entity_poly.pdbx_strand_id
1 'polypeptide(L)'
;MVHTGACIASLLGQGGSRKYHLTWSWLRYFKNDRDRRDLITCGAAAGVAAAFRAPVGGVLFALEEAASWWRGALLWRAFFTTAVVAIVMRAFIQFCSTGKCGLFGLGGLIMYDVSSAEAIFSASDILAVIFLGVIGGLLGSLYNYLVDKVVRTYSIINEKGPVAKILLVMTIAILTSCCSFFLPWSAKCIPCPEGLTVSCPTVYSGNYKAFQCPPGHYNDLASLFLNTNDDAIRNLVSTGTIKEFQISSLFIFFAAVYFLGIVTYGIAIPSGLFIPVILAGACYGRLVGRLFETASHLDTGLFALLGAASFLGGTMRMTVSLCIILLELTNDLLLLPLVMLVLLISKTVGDCFNKECMTKS
;
A
#
# COMPACT_ATOMS: atom_id res chain seq x y z
N MET A 1 -8.44 4.16 -7.70
CA MET A 1 -8.90 5.48 -7.21
C MET A 1 -8.27 6.64 -7.97
N VAL A 2 -6.95 6.69 -8.12
CA VAL A 2 -6.25 7.75 -8.90
C VAL A 2 -6.85 7.94 -10.30
N HIS A 3 -6.94 6.85 -11.09
CA HIS A 3 -7.57 6.88 -12.42
C HIS A 3 -9.04 7.34 -12.37
N THR A 4 -9.81 6.87 -11.39
CA THR A 4 -11.22 7.28 -11.20
C THR A 4 -11.34 8.78 -10.94
N GLY A 5 -10.50 9.34 -10.06
CA GLY A 5 -10.47 10.77 -9.79
C GLY A 5 -10.08 11.59 -11.02
N ALA A 6 -9.08 11.13 -11.77
CA ALA A 6 -8.69 11.72 -13.05
C ALA A 6 -9.82 11.69 -14.09
N CYS A 7 -10.56 10.58 -14.21
CA CYS A 7 -11.72 10.48 -15.11
C CYS A 7 -12.85 11.43 -14.72
N ILE A 8 -13.18 11.52 -13.42
CA ILE A 8 -14.20 12.44 -12.91
C ILE A 8 -13.79 13.88 -13.22
N ALA A 9 -12.55 14.25 -12.94
CA ALA A 9 -12.03 15.57 -13.25
C ALA A 9 -12.04 15.89 -14.75
N SER A 10 -11.66 14.93 -15.61
CA SER A 10 -11.75 15.12 -17.07
C SER A 10 -13.19 15.28 -17.55
N LEU A 11 -14.14 14.54 -16.98
CA LEU A 11 -15.55 14.62 -17.38
C LEU A 11 -16.17 15.96 -16.96
N LEU A 12 -15.89 16.41 -15.73
CA LEU A 12 -16.36 17.70 -15.23
C LEU A 12 -15.71 18.86 -15.97
N GLY A 13 -14.40 18.78 -16.26
CA GLY A 13 -13.67 19.82 -17.00
C GLY A 13 -14.15 20.04 -18.43
N GLN A 14 -14.75 19.04 -19.08
CA GLN A 14 -15.30 19.17 -20.42
C GLN A 14 -16.77 19.64 -20.45
N GLY A 15 -17.39 19.80 -19.27
CA GLY A 15 -18.82 20.07 -19.14
C GLY A 15 -19.69 18.87 -19.49
N GLY A 16 -19.21 17.65 -19.25
CA GLY A 16 -19.96 16.41 -19.42
C GLY A 16 -19.64 15.63 -20.69
N SER A 17 -20.43 14.57 -20.96
CA SER A 17 -20.17 13.63 -22.05
C SER A 17 -20.93 14.00 -23.32
N ARG A 18 -20.20 14.27 -24.41
CA ARG A 18 -20.80 14.44 -25.75
C ARG A 18 -21.49 13.17 -26.25
N LYS A 19 -21.00 11.99 -25.87
CA LYS A 19 -21.55 10.69 -26.30
C LYS A 19 -22.96 10.45 -25.75
N TYR A 20 -23.24 10.95 -24.55
CA TYR A 20 -24.52 10.77 -23.87
C TYR A 20 -25.39 12.04 -23.88
N HIS A 21 -25.03 13.04 -24.68
CA HIS A 21 -25.71 14.35 -24.74
C HIS A 21 -25.88 15.08 -23.39
N LEU A 22 -25.13 14.68 -22.36
CA LEU A 22 -25.02 15.40 -21.09
C LEU A 22 -23.98 16.50 -21.26
N THR A 23 -24.37 17.65 -21.80
CA THR A 23 -23.48 18.82 -21.88
C THR A 23 -24.03 19.96 -21.04
N TRP A 24 -23.27 20.40 -20.04
CA TRP A 24 -23.60 21.55 -19.20
C TRP A 24 -22.91 22.79 -19.75
N SER A 25 -23.70 23.83 -20.06
CA SER A 25 -23.22 25.06 -20.71
C SER A 25 -22.26 25.86 -19.82
N TRP A 26 -22.49 25.88 -18.51
CA TRP A 26 -21.68 26.63 -17.53
C TRP A 26 -20.24 26.11 -17.38
N LEU A 27 -20.00 24.82 -17.60
CA LEU A 27 -18.67 24.20 -17.49
C LEU A 27 -17.83 24.27 -18.77
N ARG A 28 -18.35 24.88 -19.86
CA ARG A 28 -17.62 24.97 -21.15
C ARG A 28 -16.36 25.84 -21.10
N TYR A 29 -16.17 26.64 -20.05
CA TYR A 29 -15.01 27.54 -19.89
C TYR A 29 -13.67 26.78 -19.84
N PHE A 30 -13.63 25.57 -19.28
CA PHE A 30 -12.41 24.77 -19.11
C PHE A 30 -12.02 23.91 -20.31
N LYS A 31 -12.49 24.25 -21.52
CA LYS A 31 -12.22 23.48 -22.76
C LYS A 31 -10.77 23.58 -23.27
N ASN A 32 -9.89 24.30 -22.58
CA ASN A 32 -8.48 24.40 -22.92
C ASN A 32 -7.73 23.15 -22.45
N ASP A 33 -6.85 22.59 -23.29
CA ASP A 33 -6.08 21.38 -22.93
C ASP A 33 -5.21 21.59 -21.69
N ARG A 34 -4.76 22.84 -21.46
CA ARG A 34 -4.01 23.22 -20.27
C ARG A 34 -4.85 23.08 -18.99
N ASP A 35 -6.00 23.75 -18.93
CA ASP A 35 -6.86 23.70 -17.74
C ASP A 35 -7.41 22.30 -17.51
N ARG A 36 -7.64 21.54 -18.59
CA ARG A 36 -8.01 20.13 -18.51
C ARG A 36 -6.91 19.28 -17.85
N ARG A 37 -5.64 19.49 -18.21
CA ARG A 37 -4.51 18.79 -17.57
C ARG A 37 -4.43 19.14 -16.09
N ASP A 38 -4.51 20.42 -15.75
CA ASP A 38 -4.52 20.90 -14.36
C ASP A 38 -5.65 20.25 -13.53
N LEU A 39 -6.86 20.18 -14.09
CA LEU A 39 -8.01 19.50 -13.46
C LEU A 39 -7.76 17.99 -13.27
N ILE A 40 -7.23 17.31 -14.28
CA ILE A 40 -6.91 15.88 -14.22
C ILE A 40 -5.86 15.61 -13.13
N THR A 41 -4.83 16.46 -13.03
CA THR A 41 -3.80 16.37 -11.98
C THR A 41 -4.41 16.54 -10.58
N CYS A 42 -5.32 17.50 -10.39
CA CYS A 42 -6.07 17.63 -9.13
C CYS A 42 -6.94 16.40 -8.85
N GLY A 43 -7.58 15.83 -9.87
CA GLY A 43 -8.37 14.60 -9.76
C GLY A 43 -7.52 13.38 -9.37
N ALA A 44 -6.31 13.27 -9.91
CA ALA A 44 -5.35 12.25 -9.53
C ALA A 44 -4.92 12.42 -8.06
N ALA A 45 -4.56 13.65 -7.65
CA ALA A 45 -4.22 13.97 -6.26
C ALA A 45 -5.34 13.61 -5.28
N ALA A 46 -6.58 13.99 -5.62
CA ALA A 46 -7.78 13.64 -4.86
C ALA A 46 -7.98 12.13 -4.72
N GLY A 47 -7.70 11.36 -5.79
CA GLY A 47 -7.78 9.91 -5.77
C GLY A 47 -6.73 9.25 -4.87
N VAL A 48 -5.51 9.79 -4.80
CA VAL A 48 -4.46 9.32 -3.88
C VAL A 48 -4.82 9.68 -2.44
N ALA A 49 -5.26 10.92 -2.20
CA ALA A 49 -5.70 11.38 -0.89
C ALA A 49 -6.86 10.56 -0.33
N ALA A 50 -7.82 10.16 -1.18
CA ALA A 50 -8.91 9.27 -0.78
C ALA A 50 -8.43 7.84 -0.48
N ALA A 51 -7.45 7.33 -1.24
CA ALA A 51 -6.96 5.96 -1.11
C ALA A 51 -6.11 5.74 0.14
N PHE A 52 -5.14 6.63 0.37
CA PHE A 52 -4.20 6.50 1.49
C PHE A 52 -4.57 7.39 2.69
N ARG A 53 -5.68 8.13 2.61
CA ARG A 53 -6.08 9.10 3.63
C ARG A 53 -4.99 10.17 3.89
N ALA A 54 -4.18 10.43 2.87
CA ALA A 54 -2.95 11.22 2.91
C ALA A 54 -3.06 12.43 1.94
N PRO A 55 -3.60 13.58 2.38
CA PRO A 55 -3.87 14.71 1.51
C PRO A 55 -2.62 15.40 0.97
N VAL A 56 -1.57 15.58 1.78
CA VAL A 56 -0.32 16.20 1.32
C VAL A 56 0.46 15.21 0.47
N GLY A 57 0.48 13.94 0.87
CA GLY A 57 1.05 12.86 0.09
C GLY A 57 0.43 12.75 -1.31
N GLY A 58 -0.89 12.94 -1.43
CA GLY A 58 -1.60 12.96 -2.70
C GLY A 58 -1.23 14.12 -3.63
N VAL A 59 -0.98 15.31 -3.10
CA VAL A 59 -0.52 16.46 -3.89
C VAL A 59 0.88 16.22 -4.41
N LEU A 60 1.78 15.73 -3.55
CA LEU A 60 3.15 15.42 -3.93
C LEU A 60 3.22 14.26 -4.92
N PHE A 61 2.35 13.25 -4.79
CA PHE A 61 2.22 12.18 -5.78
C PHE A 61 1.84 12.76 -7.14
N ALA A 62 0.86 13.67 -7.18
CA ALA A 62 0.45 14.28 -8.44
C ALA A 62 1.54 15.19 -9.04
N LEU A 63 2.38 15.77 -8.19
CA LEU A 63 3.56 16.55 -8.61
C LEU A 63 4.67 15.64 -9.16
N GLU A 64 4.94 14.52 -8.50
CA GLU A 64 6.02 13.58 -8.85
C GLU A 64 5.66 12.75 -10.10
N GLU A 65 4.42 12.26 -10.20
CA GLU A 65 4.01 11.28 -11.22
C GLU A 65 3.03 11.81 -12.27
N ALA A 66 2.19 12.80 -11.94
CA ALA A 66 1.09 13.22 -12.82
C ALA A 66 1.33 14.54 -13.55
N ALA A 67 2.38 15.30 -13.21
CA ALA A 67 2.64 16.61 -13.76
C ALA A 67 4.10 16.77 -14.20
N SER A 68 4.31 17.10 -15.47
CA SER A 68 5.64 17.42 -16.01
C SER A 68 6.05 18.88 -15.76
N TRP A 69 5.09 19.77 -15.50
CA TRP A 69 5.33 21.18 -15.23
C TRP A 69 4.34 21.69 -14.18
N TRP A 70 4.85 22.37 -13.14
CA TRP A 70 4.06 22.77 -11.98
C TRP A 70 4.01 24.29 -11.81
N ARG A 71 2.81 24.86 -11.69
CA ARG A 71 2.58 26.28 -11.38
C ARG A 71 2.20 26.44 -9.91
N GLY A 72 2.61 27.53 -9.27
CA GLY A 72 2.18 27.85 -7.89
C GLY A 72 0.66 27.85 -7.70
N ALA A 73 -0.09 28.31 -8.71
CA ALA A 73 -1.57 28.27 -8.68
C ALA A 73 -2.15 26.84 -8.71
N LEU A 74 -1.48 25.89 -9.38
CA LEU A 74 -1.89 24.49 -9.40
C LEU A 74 -1.67 23.84 -8.04
N LEU A 75 -0.58 24.19 -7.34
CA LEU A 75 -0.30 23.71 -5.99
C LEU A 75 -1.47 23.98 -5.04
N TRP A 76 -1.92 25.24 -5.00
CA TRP A 76 -3.01 25.63 -4.09
C TRP A 76 -4.33 24.97 -4.46
N ARG A 77 -4.61 24.79 -5.77
CA ARG A 77 -5.81 24.08 -6.24
C ARG A 77 -5.76 22.61 -5.82
N ALA A 78 -4.65 21.92 -6.08
CA ALA A 78 -4.48 20.52 -5.71
C ALA A 78 -4.59 20.34 -4.18
N PHE A 79 -3.89 21.17 -3.41
CA PHE A 79 -3.94 21.16 -1.94
C PHE A 79 -5.35 21.37 -1.40
N PHE A 80 -6.09 22.36 -1.91
CA PHE A 80 -7.48 22.57 -1.48
C PHE A 80 -8.37 21.38 -1.85
N THR A 81 -8.19 20.79 -3.03
CA THR A 81 -8.98 19.61 -3.43
C THR A 81 -8.73 18.42 -2.53
N THR A 82 -7.48 18.11 -2.18
CA THR A 82 -7.16 16.99 -1.28
C THR A 82 -7.59 17.26 0.15
N ALA A 83 -7.52 18.52 0.62
CA ALA A 83 -8.05 18.93 1.92
C ALA A 83 -9.58 18.71 2.03
N VAL A 84 -10.33 19.09 0.99
CA VAL A 84 -11.78 18.84 0.93
C VAL A 84 -12.07 17.34 0.94
N VAL A 85 -11.32 16.54 0.18
CA VAL A 85 -11.45 15.07 0.19
C VAL A 85 -11.22 14.52 1.61
N ALA A 86 -10.19 14.99 2.32
CA ALA A 86 -9.90 14.54 3.67
C ALA A 86 -11.04 14.87 4.65
N ILE A 87 -11.60 16.08 4.60
CA ILE A 87 -12.73 16.50 5.45
C ILE A 87 -13.98 15.66 5.15
N VAL A 88 -14.32 15.49 3.86
CA VAL A 88 -15.48 14.71 3.43
C VAL A 88 -15.32 13.25 3.86
N MET A 89 -14.17 12.64 3.60
CA MET A 89 -13.88 11.27 4.03
C MET A 89 -14.01 11.11 5.55
N ARG A 90 -13.48 12.05 6.34
CA ARG A 90 -13.62 12.03 7.80
C ARG A 90 -15.08 12.11 8.26
N ALA A 91 -15.86 13.02 7.68
CA ALA A 91 -17.28 13.15 8.00
C ALA A 91 -18.06 11.86 7.66
N PHE A 92 -17.76 11.24 6.52
CA PHE A 92 -18.37 9.96 6.13
C PHE A 92 -17.94 8.81 7.04
N ILE A 93 -16.66 8.72 7.42
CA ILE A 93 -16.18 7.69 8.36
C ILE A 93 -16.90 7.84 9.71
N GLN A 94 -17.03 9.06 10.23
CA GLN A 94 -17.74 9.32 11.50
C GLN A 94 -19.23 9.02 11.40
N PHE A 95 -19.89 9.39 10.29
CA PHE A 95 -21.27 9.01 10.06
C PHE A 95 -21.44 7.48 10.05
N CYS A 96 -20.49 6.79 9.42
CA CYS A 96 -20.49 5.35 9.28
C CYS A 96 -20.03 4.57 10.52
N SER A 97 -19.34 5.21 11.47
CA SER A 97 -18.94 4.59 12.74
C SER A 97 -20.15 4.27 13.63
N THR A 98 -21.33 4.81 13.32
CA THR A 98 -22.61 4.45 13.96
C THR A 98 -23.13 3.05 13.60
N GLY A 99 -22.37 2.28 12.81
CA GLY A 99 -22.67 0.89 12.46
C GLY A 99 -23.58 0.69 11.24
N LYS A 100 -24.03 1.78 10.61
CA LYS A 100 -24.96 1.71 9.47
C LYS A 100 -24.28 1.48 8.10
N CYS A 101 -22.95 1.61 8.01
CA CYS A 101 -22.22 1.48 6.72
C CYS A 101 -21.25 0.29 6.67
N GLY A 102 -21.45 -0.75 7.48
CA GLY A 102 -20.54 -1.90 7.53
C GLY A 102 -19.11 -1.53 7.96
N LEU A 103 -18.10 -2.14 7.34
CA LEU A 103 -16.69 -1.98 7.71
C LEU A 103 -16.08 -0.60 7.38
N PHE A 104 -16.77 0.26 6.62
CA PHE A 104 -16.20 1.55 6.20
C PHE A 104 -15.92 2.51 7.36
N GLY A 105 -16.73 2.44 8.43
CA GLY A 105 -16.54 3.22 9.65
C GLY A 105 -15.49 2.66 10.60
N LEU A 106 -14.94 1.48 10.30
CA LEU A 106 -13.96 0.78 11.14
C LEU A 106 -12.55 1.00 10.58
N GLY A 107 -11.60 1.27 11.47
CA GLY A 107 -10.20 1.50 11.13
C GLY A 107 -9.80 2.98 11.12
N GLY A 108 -8.85 3.33 12.00
CA GLY A 108 -8.32 4.68 12.15
C GLY A 108 -7.64 5.22 10.89
N LEU A 109 -7.48 6.55 10.84
CA LEU A 109 -6.68 7.25 9.82
C LEU A 109 -5.18 6.91 9.95
N ILE A 110 -4.77 6.56 11.17
CA ILE A 110 -3.41 6.30 11.58
C ILE A 110 -3.22 4.77 11.61
N MET A 111 -2.21 4.28 10.90
CA MET A 111 -1.84 2.85 10.86
C MET A 111 -0.77 2.51 11.90
N TYR A 112 0.00 3.51 12.32
CA TYR A 112 1.06 3.40 13.33
C TYR A 112 0.92 4.57 14.29
N ASP A 113 0.66 4.32 15.56
CA ASP A 113 0.60 5.36 16.58
C ASP A 113 1.67 5.07 17.62
N VAL A 114 2.77 5.84 17.59
CA VAL A 114 3.76 5.87 18.67
C VAL A 114 3.58 7.17 19.40
N SER A 115 3.00 7.07 20.59
CA SER A 115 2.91 8.19 21.52
C SER A 115 4.09 8.28 22.49
N SER A 116 5.16 7.48 22.36
CA SER A 116 6.19 7.44 23.42
C SER A 116 7.51 6.73 23.07
N ALA A 117 8.23 7.16 22.03
CA ALA A 117 9.64 6.76 21.89
C ALA A 117 10.50 8.00 21.66
N GLU A 118 11.25 8.41 22.67
CA GLU A 118 12.38 9.32 22.47
C GLU A 118 13.38 8.58 21.56
N ALA A 119 13.38 8.94 20.28
CA ALA A 119 14.12 8.22 19.25
C ALA A 119 15.63 8.53 19.34
N ILE A 120 16.32 7.92 20.30
CA ILE A 120 17.77 7.89 20.36
C ILE A 120 18.25 6.73 19.50
N PHE A 121 18.57 7.02 18.23
CA PHE A 121 19.05 6.00 17.30
C PHE A 121 20.51 5.62 17.60
N SER A 122 20.75 4.32 17.78
CA SER A 122 22.11 3.77 17.90
C SER A 122 22.73 3.52 16.52
N ALA A 123 24.06 3.40 16.47
CA ALA A 123 24.78 3.07 15.23
C ALA A 123 24.34 1.71 14.63
N SER A 124 23.98 0.75 15.49
CA SER A 124 23.45 -0.56 15.07
C SER A 124 22.08 -0.44 14.39
N ASP A 125 21.24 0.51 14.83
CA ASP A 125 19.94 0.77 14.22
C ASP A 125 20.13 1.29 12.79
N ILE A 126 21.03 2.25 12.59
CA ILE A 126 21.35 2.79 11.25
C ILE A 126 21.89 1.70 10.33
N LEU A 127 22.74 0.80 10.83
CA LEU A 127 23.26 -0.32 10.05
C LEU A 127 22.14 -1.28 9.62
N ALA A 128 21.22 -1.61 10.52
CA ALA A 128 20.06 -2.46 10.21
C ALA A 128 19.15 -1.80 9.16
N VAL A 129 18.96 -0.49 9.25
CA VAL A 129 18.20 0.34 8.31
C VAL A 129 18.85 0.39 6.91
N ILE A 130 20.17 0.53 6.84
CA ILE A 130 20.93 0.44 5.58
C ILE A 130 20.76 -0.95 4.96
N PHE A 131 20.94 -2.01 5.76
CA PHE A 131 20.79 -3.39 5.31
C PHE A 131 19.38 -3.65 4.76
N LEU A 132 18.35 -3.16 5.45
CA LEU A 132 16.96 -3.22 5.01
C LEU A 132 16.76 -2.52 3.66
N GLY A 133 17.31 -1.31 3.50
CA GLY A 133 17.25 -0.55 2.24
C GLY A 133 17.89 -1.29 1.06
N VAL A 134 19.07 -1.89 1.26
CA VAL A 134 19.77 -2.65 0.22
C VAL A 134 18.96 -3.88 -0.21
N ILE A 135 18.46 -4.67 0.75
CA ILE A 135 17.64 -5.85 0.45
C ILE A 135 16.34 -5.45 -0.25
N GLY A 136 15.66 -4.40 0.24
CA GLY A 136 14.44 -3.90 -0.39
C GLY A 136 14.66 -3.45 -1.84
N GLY A 137 15.80 -2.80 -2.12
CA GLY A 137 16.18 -2.39 -3.48
C GLY A 137 16.47 -3.58 -4.41
N LEU A 138 17.19 -4.58 -3.91
CA LEU A 138 17.48 -5.82 -4.64
C LEU A 138 16.19 -6.60 -4.94
N LEU A 139 15.39 -6.89 -3.90
CA LEU A 139 14.13 -7.63 -4.04
C LEU A 139 13.12 -6.87 -4.91
N GLY A 140 13.08 -5.55 -4.82
CA GLY A 140 12.23 -4.70 -5.65
C GLY A 140 12.66 -4.69 -7.12
N SER A 141 13.98 -4.65 -7.38
CA SER A 141 14.50 -4.77 -8.75
C SER A 141 14.18 -6.14 -9.35
N LEU A 142 14.36 -7.22 -8.58
CA LEU A 142 14.00 -8.58 -8.99
C LEU A 142 12.50 -8.70 -9.26
N TYR A 143 11.67 -8.09 -8.41
CA TYR A 143 10.22 -8.06 -8.57
C TYR A 143 9.84 -7.44 -9.92
N ASN A 144 10.40 -6.27 -10.25
CA ASN A 144 10.16 -5.59 -11.52
C ASN A 144 10.63 -6.42 -12.72
N TYR A 145 11.79 -7.08 -12.63
CA TYR A 145 12.29 -7.94 -13.69
C TYR A 145 11.33 -9.12 -13.96
N LEU A 146 10.87 -9.78 -12.90
CA LEU A 146 9.92 -10.90 -13.01
C LEU A 146 8.55 -10.43 -13.53
N VAL A 147 8.07 -9.29 -13.05
CA VAL A 147 6.84 -8.65 -13.52
C VAL A 147 6.91 -8.37 -15.03
N ASP A 148 7.97 -7.74 -15.55
CA ASP A 148 8.11 -7.48 -16.99
C ASP A 148 8.04 -8.79 -17.81
N LYS A 149 8.69 -9.86 -17.33
CA LYS A 149 8.63 -11.17 -18.00
C LYS A 149 7.23 -11.78 -18.00
N VAL A 150 6.51 -11.69 -16.87
CA VAL A 150 5.15 -12.21 -16.75
C VAL A 150 4.19 -11.41 -17.63
N VAL A 151 4.24 -10.08 -17.61
CA VAL A 151 3.39 -9.21 -18.42
C VAL A 151 3.61 -9.45 -19.92
N ARG A 152 4.85 -9.63 -20.37
CA ARG A 152 5.14 -9.99 -21.78
C ARG A 152 4.50 -11.33 -22.17
N THR A 153 4.56 -12.31 -21.28
CA THR A 153 3.91 -13.61 -21.49
C THR A 153 2.40 -13.47 -21.58
N TYR A 154 1.81 -12.64 -20.71
CA TYR A 154 0.37 -12.34 -20.74
C TYR A 154 -0.04 -11.58 -21.99
N SER A 155 0.79 -10.69 -22.54
CA SER A 155 0.53 -10.03 -23.82
C SER A 155 0.30 -11.05 -24.94
N ILE A 156 1.18 -12.05 -25.04
CA ILE A 156 1.09 -13.11 -26.07
C ILE A 156 -0.18 -13.95 -25.87
N ILE A 157 -0.56 -14.24 -24.62
CA ILE A 157 -1.80 -14.97 -24.30
C ILE A 157 -3.03 -14.11 -24.64
N ASN A 158 -2.96 -12.81 -24.36
CA ASN A 158 -4.04 -11.85 -24.60
C ASN A 158 -4.33 -11.65 -26.09
N GLU A 159 -3.35 -11.86 -26.97
CA GLU A 159 -3.53 -11.84 -28.42
C GLU A 159 -4.34 -13.03 -28.96
N LYS A 160 -4.40 -14.16 -28.23
CA LYS A 160 -5.17 -15.35 -28.63
C LYS A 160 -6.69 -15.18 -28.57
N GLY A 161 -7.18 -14.03 -28.11
CA GLY A 161 -8.59 -13.68 -28.08
C GLY A 161 -9.19 -13.55 -26.68
N PRO A 162 -10.46 -13.12 -26.57
CA PRO A 162 -11.10 -12.77 -25.29
C PRO A 162 -11.26 -13.97 -24.35
N VAL A 163 -11.49 -15.17 -24.88
CA VAL A 163 -11.63 -16.39 -24.09
C VAL A 163 -10.35 -16.72 -23.33
N ALA A 164 -9.19 -16.58 -23.98
CA ALA A 164 -7.89 -16.81 -23.34
C ALA A 164 -7.64 -15.83 -22.18
N LYS A 165 -8.08 -14.56 -22.32
CA LYS A 165 -7.98 -13.55 -21.25
C LYS A 165 -8.80 -13.94 -20.02
N ILE A 166 -10.04 -14.37 -20.24
CA ILE A 166 -10.96 -14.77 -19.16
C ILE A 166 -10.43 -16.03 -18.48
N LEU A 167 -9.97 -17.02 -19.24
CA LEU A 167 -9.39 -18.25 -18.68
C LEU A 167 -8.15 -17.96 -17.83
N LEU A 168 -7.24 -17.10 -18.30
CA LEU A 168 -6.07 -16.68 -17.54
C LEU A 168 -6.46 -16.06 -16.19
N VAL A 169 -7.42 -15.14 -16.21
CA VAL A 169 -7.95 -14.48 -15.01
C VAL A 169 -8.56 -15.51 -14.04
N MET A 170 -9.37 -16.44 -14.54
CA MET A 170 -9.99 -17.48 -13.72
C MET A 170 -8.94 -18.40 -13.09
N THR A 171 -7.92 -18.80 -13.83
CA THR A 171 -6.82 -19.64 -13.30
C THR A 171 -6.07 -18.92 -12.19
N ILE A 172 -5.75 -17.64 -12.36
CA ILE A 172 -5.03 -16.85 -11.35
C ILE A 172 -5.90 -16.63 -10.12
N ALA A 173 -7.19 -16.34 -10.28
CA ALA A 173 -8.13 -16.18 -9.18
C ALA A 173 -8.28 -17.47 -8.34
N ILE A 174 -8.36 -18.63 -9.00
CA ILE A 174 -8.38 -19.93 -8.32
C ILE A 174 -7.06 -20.16 -7.58
N LEU A 175 -5.92 -19.92 -8.24
CA LEU A 175 -4.60 -20.06 -7.64
C LEU A 175 -4.45 -19.18 -6.38
N THR A 176 -4.79 -17.90 -6.47
CA THR A 176 -4.72 -16.98 -5.32
C THR A 176 -5.63 -17.44 -4.18
N SER A 177 -6.84 -17.93 -4.49
CA SER A 177 -7.80 -18.40 -3.48
C SER A 177 -7.31 -19.68 -2.80
N CYS A 178 -6.74 -20.61 -3.57
CA CYS A 178 -6.12 -21.82 -3.04
C CYS A 178 -4.94 -21.47 -2.13
N CYS A 179 -4.03 -20.59 -2.55
CA CYS A 179 -2.91 -20.17 -1.72
C CYS A 179 -3.38 -19.52 -0.41
N SER A 180 -4.32 -18.58 -0.47
CA SER A 180 -4.83 -17.91 0.74
C SER A 180 -5.55 -18.85 1.71
N PHE A 181 -6.17 -19.93 1.23
CA PHE A 181 -6.87 -20.89 2.08
C PHE A 181 -5.96 -22.02 2.61
N PHE A 182 -5.07 -22.56 1.78
CA PHE A 182 -4.24 -23.72 2.14
C PHE A 182 -2.96 -23.34 2.89
N LEU A 183 -2.36 -22.17 2.62
CA LEU A 183 -1.13 -21.77 3.32
C LEU A 183 -1.32 -21.62 4.84
N PRO A 184 -2.42 -21.02 5.37
CA PRO A 184 -2.69 -20.98 6.80
C PRO A 184 -2.69 -22.33 7.51
N TRP A 185 -2.93 -23.43 6.79
CA TRP A 185 -2.93 -24.78 7.36
C TRP A 185 -1.52 -25.24 7.78
N SER A 186 -0.47 -24.66 7.19
CA SER A 186 0.92 -24.94 7.57
C SER A 186 1.38 -24.24 8.85
N ALA A 187 0.64 -23.22 9.30
CA ALA A 187 0.96 -22.47 10.50
C ALA A 187 0.43 -23.14 11.77
N LYS A 188 1.15 -22.97 12.88
CA LYS A 188 0.78 -23.53 14.18
C LYS A 188 -0.19 -22.60 14.90
N CYS A 189 -1.10 -23.17 15.68
CA CYS A 189 -1.95 -22.40 16.56
C CYS A 189 -1.16 -21.84 17.75
N ILE A 190 -1.33 -20.56 18.04
CA ILE A 190 -0.64 -19.82 19.10
C ILE A 190 -1.68 -19.45 20.17
N PRO A 191 -1.39 -19.60 21.46
CA PRO A 191 -2.30 -19.18 22.52
C PRO A 191 -2.50 -17.66 22.49
N CYS A 192 -3.73 -17.21 22.74
CA CYS A 192 -4.03 -15.78 22.85
C CYS A 192 -3.24 -15.14 24.01
N PRO A 193 -2.66 -13.94 23.82
CA PRO A 193 -2.00 -13.21 24.90
C PRO A 193 -2.94 -12.92 26.09
N GLU A 194 -2.42 -13.01 27.30
CA GLU A 194 -3.16 -12.64 28.52
C GLU A 194 -3.21 -11.10 28.65
N GLY A 195 -4.36 -10.55 29.06
CA GLY A 195 -4.52 -9.10 29.31
C GLY A 195 -4.97 -8.26 28.10
N LEU A 196 -5.43 -8.88 27.01
CA LEU A 196 -6.01 -8.16 25.88
C LEU A 196 -7.36 -7.51 26.25
N THR A 197 -7.51 -6.22 25.92
CA THR A 197 -8.79 -5.50 25.98
C THR A 197 -9.78 -5.94 24.90
N VAL A 198 -9.28 -6.66 23.89
CA VAL A 198 -10.04 -7.14 22.72
C VAL A 198 -10.19 -8.65 22.79
N SER A 199 -11.37 -9.17 22.41
CA SER A 199 -11.62 -10.62 22.38
C SER A 199 -10.71 -11.32 21.36
N CYS A 200 -9.98 -12.34 21.81
CA CYS A 200 -9.17 -13.21 20.97
C CYS A 200 -9.79 -14.63 20.99
N PRO A 201 -10.13 -15.23 19.83
CA PRO A 201 -10.03 -14.71 18.46
C PRO A 201 -11.13 -13.72 18.06
N THR A 202 -10.81 -12.81 17.15
CA THR A 202 -11.73 -11.80 16.60
C THR A 202 -12.62 -12.37 15.50
N VAL A 203 -13.94 -12.23 15.65
CA VAL A 203 -14.93 -12.83 14.72
C VAL A 203 -14.99 -12.04 13.41
N TYR A 204 -15.19 -10.73 13.47
CA TYR A 204 -15.45 -9.90 12.28
C TYR A 204 -14.21 -9.16 11.79
N SER A 205 -13.68 -8.22 12.59
CA SER A 205 -12.47 -7.46 12.30
C SER A 205 -11.55 -7.49 13.52
N GLY A 206 -10.24 -7.55 13.27
CA GLY A 206 -9.23 -7.47 14.31
C GLY A 206 -8.03 -8.38 14.09
N ASN A 207 -7.12 -8.32 15.06
CA ASN A 207 -5.73 -8.72 14.87
C ASN A 207 -5.53 -10.25 14.92
N TYR A 208 -6.49 -10.98 15.47
CA TYR A 208 -6.37 -12.40 15.78
C TYR A 208 -7.48 -13.21 15.11
N LYS A 209 -7.15 -14.04 14.12
CA LYS A 209 -8.10 -14.95 13.48
C LYS A 209 -7.84 -16.38 13.92
N ALA A 210 -8.89 -17.07 14.36
CA ALA A 210 -8.84 -18.51 14.57
C ALA A 210 -9.16 -19.23 13.25
N PHE A 211 -8.20 -20.00 12.76
CA PHE A 211 -8.38 -20.89 11.61
C PHE A 211 -8.01 -22.30 12.03
N GLN A 212 -9.02 -23.15 12.18
CA GLN A 212 -8.88 -24.55 12.61
C GLN A 212 -8.06 -24.73 13.90
N CYS A 213 -8.21 -23.80 14.85
CA CYS A 213 -7.53 -23.82 16.13
C CYS A 213 -8.49 -24.14 17.29
N PRO A 214 -7.98 -24.73 18.39
CA PRO A 214 -8.76 -24.91 19.61
C PRO A 214 -9.21 -23.55 20.20
N PRO A 215 -10.25 -23.53 21.04
CA PRO A 215 -10.72 -22.30 21.66
C PRO A 215 -9.59 -21.62 22.46
N GLY A 216 -9.51 -20.28 22.37
CA GLY A 216 -8.45 -19.49 23.00
C GLY A 216 -7.10 -19.49 22.27
N HIS A 217 -7.04 -20.04 21.05
CA HIS A 217 -5.86 -19.96 20.19
C HIS A 217 -6.19 -19.24 18.88
N TYR A 218 -5.17 -18.61 18.28
CA TYR A 218 -5.24 -17.98 16.97
C TYR A 218 -4.18 -18.55 16.03
N ASN A 219 -4.36 -18.33 14.73
CA ASN A 219 -3.41 -18.70 13.70
C ASN A 219 -2.85 -17.39 13.11
N ASP A 220 -1.55 -17.18 13.25
CA ASP A 220 -0.88 -15.93 12.86
C ASP A 220 -0.91 -15.72 11.33
N LEU A 221 -0.66 -16.78 10.56
CA LEU A 221 -0.73 -16.76 9.10
C LEU A 221 -2.15 -16.53 8.59
N ALA A 222 -3.15 -17.12 9.24
CA ALA A 222 -4.56 -16.85 8.95
C ALA A 222 -4.94 -15.39 9.25
N SER A 223 -4.36 -14.81 10.31
CA SER A 223 -4.57 -13.41 10.67
C SER A 223 -4.00 -12.43 9.65
N LEU A 224 -3.05 -12.88 8.81
CA LEU A 224 -2.51 -12.11 7.69
C LEU A 224 -3.28 -12.32 6.39
N PHE A 225 -3.69 -13.55 6.06
CA PHE A 225 -4.40 -13.87 4.81
C PHE A 225 -5.91 -13.63 4.82
N LEU A 226 -6.58 -13.82 5.97
CA LEU A 226 -8.04 -13.79 6.09
C LEU A 226 -8.58 -12.46 6.64
N ASN A 227 -7.69 -11.49 6.85
CA ASN A 227 -8.05 -10.11 7.18
C ASN A 227 -8.05 -9.23 5.93
N THR A 228 -8.61 -8.03 6.07
CA THR A 228 -8.45 -6.99 5.03
C THR A 228 -6.97 -6.62 4.91
N ASN A 229 -6.53 -6.19 3.72
CA ASN A 229 -5.13 -5.78 3.53
C ASN A 229 -4.75 -4.61 4.46
N ASP A 230 -5.68 -3.69 4.71
CA ASP A 230 -5.49 -2.57 5.65
C ASP A 230 -5.25 -3.07 7.08
N ASP A 231 -6.05 -4.03 7.56
CA ASP A 231 -5.86 -4.60 8.89
C ASP A 231 -4.60 -5.46 8.97
N ALA A 232 -4.26 -6.19 7.90
CA ALA A 232 -3.01 -6.94 7.83
C ALA A 232 -1.77 -6.02 7.91
N ILE A 233 -1.79 -4.87 7.22
CA ILE A 233 -0.73 -3.87 7.32
C ILE A 233 -0.67 -3.30 8.75
N ARG A 234 -1.81 -2.94 9.35
CA ARG A 234 -1.85 -2.48 10.75
C ARG A 234 -1.30 -3.51 11.72
N ASN A 235 -1.63 -4.78 11.53
CA ASN A 235 -1.11 -5.88 12.36
C ASN A 235 0.41 -6.01 12.22
N LEU A 236 0.95 -5.87 11.01
CA LEU A 236 2.39 -5.93 10.75
C LEU A 236 3.13 -4.70 11.27
N VAL A 237 2.49 -3.55 11.32
CA VAL A 237 3.10 -2.29 11.75
C VAL A 237 2.86 -2.02 13.25
N SER A 238 1.96 -2.77 13.90
CA SER A 238 1.65 -2.67 15.33
C SER A 238 2.91 -2.78 16.21
N THR A 239 2.95 -1.95 17.26
CA THR A 239 4.07 -1.81 18.21
C THR A 239 4.01 -2.77 19.38
N GLY A 240 5.16 -3.19 19.92
CA GLY A 240 5.20 -3.98 21.16
C GLY A 240 4.69 -5.43 20.99
N THR A 241 4.46 -5.84 19.75
CA THR A 241 3.88 -7.13 19.36
C THR A 241 4.95 -8.10 18.85
N ILE A 242 6.14 -8.06 19.47
CA ILE A 242 7.37 -8.68 18.96
C ILE A 242 7.20 -10.19 18.68
N LYS A 243 6.43 -10.91 19.51
CA LYS A 243 6.24 -12.37 19.41
C LYS A 243 4.88 -12.80 18.84
N GLU A 244 4.05 -11.86 18.34
CA GLU A 244 2.72 -12.20 17.80
C GLU A 244 2.80 -12.98 16.48
N PHE A 245 3.86 -12.78 15.69
CA PHE A 245 4.06 -13.45 14.41
C PHE A 245 5.34 -14.29 14.42
N GLN A 246 5.21 -15.57 14.06
CA GLN A 246 6.35 -16.46 13.94
C GLN A 246 7.18 -16.13 12.69
N ILE A 247 8.50 -16.33 12.77
CA ILE A 247 9.43 -16.10 11.65
C ILE A 247 9.05 -16.97 10.43
N SER A 248 8.62 -18.22 10.67
CA SER A 248 8.15 -19.12 9.62
C SER A 248 6.91 -18.58 8.92
N SER A 249 5.92 -18.11 9.67
CA SER A 249 4.67 -17.56 9.13
C SER A 249 4.91 -16.28 8.35
N LEU A 250 5.77 -15.39 8.86
CA LEU A 250 6.20 -14.17 8.13
C LEU A 250 6.90 -14.53 6.81
N PHE A 251 7.82 -15.50 6.82
CA PHE A 251 8.49 -15.91 5.59
C PHE A 251 7.54 -16.50 4.55
N ILE A 252 6.62 -17.39 4.98
CA ILE A 252 5.60 -17.98 4.10
C ILE A 252 4.69 -16.89 3.53
N PHE A 253 4.23 -15.97 4.37
CA PHE A 253 3.38 -14.86 3.94
C PHE A 253 4.09 -13.93 2.96
N PHE A 254 5.33 -13.52 3.27
CA PHE A 254 6.15 -12.70 2.39
C PHE A 254 6.31 -13.37 1.02
N ALA A 255 6.75 -14.63 0.99
CA ALA A 255 6.95 -15.35 -0.27
C ALA A 255 5.65 -15.45 -1.07
N ALA A 256 4.54 -15.79 -0.42
CA ALA A 256 3.25 -15.90 -1.07
C ALA A 256 2.77 -14.56 -1.65
N VAL A 257 2.77 -13.46 -0.87
CA VAL A 257 2.36 -12.14 -1.36
C VAL A 257 3.30 -11.63 -2.45
N TYR A 258 4.61 -11.88 -2.33
CA TYR A 258 5.59 -11.51 -3.35
C TYR A 258 5.30 -12.21 -4.68
N PHE A 259 5.19 -13.55 -4.71
CA PHE A 259 4.97 -14.29 -5.96
C PHE A 259 3.54 -14.13 -6.50
N LEU A 260 2.52 -14.16 -5.65
CA LEU A 260 1.14 -13.90 -6.07
C LEU A 260 1.00 -12.47 -6.62
N GLY A 261 1.68 -11.50 -6.02
CA GLY A 261 1.74 -10.13 -6.52
C GLY A 261 2.28 -10.06 -7.95
N ILE A 262 3.37 -10.78 -8.25
CA ILE A 262 3.97 -10.85 -9.60
C ILE A 262 2.97 -11.45 -10.61
N VAL A 263 2.33 -12.58 -10.26
CA VAL A 263 1.41 -13.30 -11.15
C VAL A 263 0.09 -12.55 -11.35
N THR A 264 -0.39 -11.86 -10.32
CA THR A 264 -1.67 -11.13 -10.39
C THR A 264 -1.52 -9.83 -11.18
N TYR A 265 -0.30 -9.34 -11.38
CA TYR A 265 -0.06 -8.12 -12.14
C TYR A 265 -0.13 -8.36 -13.66
N GLY A 266 -0.73 -7.42 -14.39
CA GLY A 266 -0.88 -7.49 -15.85
C GLY A 266 -2.03 -8.37 -16.33
N ILE A 267 -2.83 -8.94 -15.43
CA ILE A 267 -4.09 -9.58 -15.79
C ILE A 267 -5.10 -8.55 -16.30
N ALA A 268 -6.08 -8.97 -17.09
CA ALA A 268 -7.09 -8.10 -17.70
C ALA A 268 -8.18 -7.63 -16.72
N ILE A 269 -7.79 -7.19 -15.50
CA ILE A 269 -8.66 -6.65 -14.46
C ILE A 269 -8.05 -5.31 -13.98
N PRO A 270 -8.87 -4.27 -13.72
CA PRO A 270 -8.38 -3.07 -13.05
C PRO A 270 -7.92 -3.39 -11.62
N SER A 271 -6.61 -3.50 -11.41
CA SER A 271 -5.99 -3.75 -10.11
C SER A 271 -4.86 -2.74 -9.84
N GLY A 272 -4.51 -2.57 -8.57
CA GLY A 272 -3.41 -1.72 -8.13
C GLY A 272 -2.28 -2.54 -7.52
N LEU A 273 -1.03 -2.16 -7.79
CA LEU A 273 0.17 -2.79 -7.22
C LEU A 273 0.55 -2.28 -5.83
N PHE A 274 0.04 -1.12 -5.43
CA PHE A 274 0.57 -0.39 -4.28
C PHE A 274 0.38 -1.15 -2.95
N ILE A 275 -0.82 -1.68 -2.71
CA ILE A 275 -1.15 -2.38 -1.46
C ILE A 275 -0.39 -3.71 -1.32
N PRO A 276 -0.36 -4.62 -2.32
CA PRO A 276 0.43 -5.86 -2.22
C PRO A 276 1.92 -5.61 -1.99
N VAL A 277 2.48 -4.56 -2.59
CA VAL A 277 3.89 -4.18 -2.41
C VAL A 277 4.12 -3.60 -1.00
N ILE A 278 3.22 -2.75 -0.46
CA ILE A 278 3.28 -2.34 0.96
C ILE A 278 3.26 -3.56 1.86
N LEU A 279 2.35 -4.51 1.62
CA LEU A 279 2.15 -5.69 2.47
C LEU A 279 3.36 -6.63 2.46
N ALA A 280 3.92 -6.91 1.28
CA ALA A 280 5.18 -7.67 1.15
C ALA A 280 6.33 -6.93 1.85
N GLY A 281 6.41 -5.62 1.63
CA GLY A 281 7.36 -4.71 2.27
C GLY A 281 7.30 -4.75 3.80
N ALA A 282 6.10 -4.61 4.36
CA ALA A 282 5.85 -4.65 5.79
C ALA A 282 6.19 -6.02 6.39
N CYS A 283 5.86 -7.10 5.69
CA CYS A 283 6.15 -8.44 6.16
C CYS A 283 7.66 -8.73 6.22
N TYR A 284 8.41 -8.43 5.16
CA TYR A 284 9.86 -8.65 5.18
C TYR A 284 10.57 -7.67 6.12
N GLY A 285 10.08 -6.43 6.24
CA GLY A 285 10.57 -5.47 7.22
C GLY A 285 10.44 -6.03 8.63
N ARG A 286 9.26 -6.52 8.99
CA ARG A 286 9.02 -7.17 10.27
C ARG A 286 9.90 -8.42 10.46
N LEU A 287 10.10 -9.22 9.41
CA LEU A 287 11.00 -10.37 9.42
C LEU A 287 12.45 -9.96 9.76
N VAL A 288 12.97 -8.91 9.12
CA VAL A 288 14.30 -8.35 9.41
C VAL A 288 14.36 -7.79 10.83
N GLY A 289 13.33 -7.08 11.28
CA GLY A 289 13.24 -6.60 12.66
C GLY A 289 13.29 -7.72 13.70
N ARG A 290 12.66 -8.88 13.42
CA ARG A 290 12.76 -10.08 14.27
C ARG A 290 14.17 -10.69 14.27
N LEU A 291 14.89 -10.63 13.16
CA LEU A 291 16.28 -11.13 13.07
C LEU A 291 17.27 -10.21 13.78
N PHE A 292 17.01 -8.90 13.82
CA PHE A 292 17.85 -7.89 14.47
C PHE A 292 17.39 -7.52 15.89
N GLU A 293 16.44 -8.26 16.48
CA GLU A 293 15.86 -8.02 17.81
C GLU A 293 16.93 -7.84 18.91
N THR A 294 18.06 -8.54 18.82
CA THR A 294 19.15 -8.46 19.81
C THR A 294 20.15 -7.34 19.53
N ALA A 295 20.17 -6.79 18.32
CA ALA A 295 21.18 -5.84 17.85
C ALA A 295 20.66 -4.40 17.75
N SER A 296 19.35 -4.23 17.52
CA SER A 296 18.69 -2.93 17.38
C SER A 296 17.69 -2.68 18.50
N HIS A 297 17.62 -1.44 18.97
CA HIS A 297 16.62 -1.00 19.94
C HIS A 297 15.29 -0.57 19.27
N LEU A 298 15.26 -0.55 17.94
CA LEU A 298 14.07 -0.23 17.17
C LEU A 298 12.98 -1.30 17.33
N ASP A 299 11.74 -0.83 17.50
CA ASP A 299 10.59 -1.72 17.55
C ASP A 299 10.35 -2.42 16.20
N THR A 300 9.85 -3.65 16.26
CA THR A 300 9.57 -4.47 15.06
C THR A 300 8.52 -3.86 14.14
N GLY A 301 7.60 -3.05 14.68
CA GLY A 301 6.62 -2.29 13.88
C GLY A 301 7.27 -1.20 13.02
N LEU A 302 8.31 -0.53 13.54
CA LEU A 302 9.11 0.43 12.75
C LEU A 302 9.83 -0.27 11.61
N PHE A 303 10.43 -1.44 11.87
CA PHE A 303 11.07 -2.21 10.81
C PHE A 303 10.09 -2.64 9.72
N ALA A 304 8.85 -3.00 10.08
CA ALA A 304 7.81 -3.28 9.11
C ALA A 304 7.52 -2.05 8.23
N LEU A 305 7.35 -0.88 8.84
CA LEU A 305 7.09 0.36 8.12
C LEU A 305 8.26 0.78 7.21
N LEU A 306 9.50 0.69 7.69
CA LEU A 306 10.71 0.93 6.90
C LEU A 306 10.86 -0.12 5.78
N GLY A 307 10.42 -1.35 6.01
CA GLY A 307 10.33 -2.41 5.00
C GLY A 307 9.33 -2.05 3.90
N ALA A 308 8.13 -1.60 4.26
CA ALA A 308 7.16 -1.09 3.31
C ALA A 308 7.73 0.04 2.45
N ALA A 309 8.40 1.02 3.09
CA ALA A 309 9.05 2.12 2.39
C ALA A 309 10.10 1.63 1.39
N SER A 310 11.10 0.86 1.84
CA SER A 310 12.17 0.34 0.98
C SER A 310 11.64 -0.48 -0.19
N PHE A 311 10.70 -1.40 0.03
CA PHE A 311 10.22 -2.25 -1.06
C PHE A 311 9.42 -1.46 -2.12
N LEU A 312 8.62 -0.48 -1.68
CA LEU A 312 7.95 0.47 -2.59
C LEU A 312 8.94 1.36 -3.33
N GLY A 313 9.95 1.89 -2.64
CA GLY A 313 11.02 2.69 -3.26
C GLY A 313 11.84 1.88 -4.28
N GLY A 314 12.03 0.59 -4.02
CA GLY A 314 12.77 -0.31 -4.92
C GLY A 314 11.97 -0.74 -6.15
N THR A 315 10.65 -0.90 -6.03
CA THR A 315 9.76 -1.31 -7.12
C THR A 315 9.24 -0.11 -7.92
N MET A 316 8.69 0.90 -7.26
CA MET A 316 8.04 2.04 -7.91
C MET A 316 8.92 3.27 -8.08
N ARG A 317 10.09 3.33 -7.43
CA ARG A 317 11.07 4.45 -7.54
C ARG A 317 10.56 5.82 -7.09
N MET A 318 9.37 5.86 -6.50
CA MET A 318 8.76 7.03 -5.88
C MET A 318 9.48 7.37 -4.57
N THR A 319 9.75 8.66 -4.35
CA THR A 319 10.60 9.14 -3.26
C THR A 319 9.84 10.05 -2.31
N VAL A 320 9.66 11.31 -2.68
CA VAL A 320 9.18 12.37 -1.80
C VAL A 320 7.71 12.15 -1.47
N SER A 321 6.87 11.84 -2.47
CA SER A 321 5.45 11.58 -2.22
C SER A 321 5.24 10.37 -1.32
N LEU A 322 6.01 9.30 -1.52
CA LEU A 322 5.90 8.08 -0.73
C LEU A 322 6.30 8.32 0.74
N CYS A 323 7.39 9.06 0.96
CA CYS A 323 7.82 9.45 2.30
C CYS A 323 6.73 10.21 3.05
N ILE A 324 6.07 11.18 2.39
CA ILE A 324 5.00 11.96 3.02
C ILE A 324 3.72 11.14 3.21
N ILE A 325 3.37 10.25 2.27
CA ILE A 325 2.23 9.33 2.46
C ILE A 325 2.44 8.48 3.71
N LEU A 326 3.63 7.88 3.87
CA LEU A 326 3.94 7.06 5.04
C LEU A 326 4.00 7.89 6.33
N LEU A 327 4.48 9.13 6.27
CA LEU A 327 4.43 10.05 7.41
C LEU A 327 3.00 10.39 7.82
N GLU A 328 2.12 10.73 6.88
CA GLU A 328 0.71 11.05 7.20
C GLU A 328 -0.04 9.84 7.79
N LEU A 329 0.35 8.62 7.40
CA LEU A 329 -0.20 7.38 7.95
C LEU A 329 0.31 7.04 9.36
N THR A 330 1.46 7.58 9.75
CA THR A 330 2.17 7.23 11.00
C THR A 330 2.15 8.36 12.01
N ASN A 331 1.84 9.58 11.57
CA ASN A 331 1.72 10.77 12.40
C ASN A 331 2.96 11.09 13.26
N ASP A 332 4.12 10.55 12.89
CA ASP A 332 5.39 10.75 13.60
C ASP A 332 6.44 11.38 12.67
N LEU A 333 6.75 12.64 12.93
CA LEU A 333 7.74 13.42 12.19
C LEU A 333 9.18 12.96 12.49
N LEU A 334 9.44 12.33 13.63
CA LEU A 334 10.78 11.87 14.03
C LEU A 334 11.24 10.69 13.17
N LEU A 335 10.31 9.95 12.58
CA LEU A 335 10.61 8.81 11.70
C LEU A 335 11.05 9.24 10.29
N LEU A 336 10.74 10.47 9.88
CA LEU A 336 10.97 10.97 8.51
C LEU A 336 12.42 10.76 8.02
N PRO A 337 13.48 11.07 8.79
CA PRO A 337 14.86 10.89 8.33
C PRO A 337 15.21 9.42 8.02
N LEU A 338 14.71 8.47 8.82
CA LEU A 338 14.95 7.04 8.59
C LEU A 338 14.22 6.54 7.34
N VAL A 339 12.96 6.94 7.15
CA VAL A 339 12.20 6.59 5.95
C VAL A 339 12.89 7.15 4.71
N MET A 340 13.33 8.41 4.74
CA MET A 340 14.08 9.03 3.64
C MET A 340 15.38 8.28 3.34
N LEU A 341 16.16 7.92 4.37
CA LEU A 341 17.41 7.19 4.21
C LEU A 341 17.17 5.83 3.53
N VAL A 342 16.21 5.06 4.02
CA VAL A 342 15.86 3.73 3.49
C VAL A 342 15.38 3.81 2.05
N LEU A 343 14.54 4.81 1.75
CA LEU A 343 14.03 5.05 0.40
C LEU A 343 15.15 5.40 -0.57
N LEU A 344 16.07 6.28 -0.18
CA LEU A 344 17.19 6.68 -1.01
C LEU A 344 18.11 5.48 -1.31
N ILE A 345 18.44 4.69 -0.30
CA ILE A 345 19.25 3.47 -0.49
C ILE A 345 18.53 2.47 -1.40
N SER A 346 17.26 2.18 -1.15
CA SER A 346 16.52 1.21 -1.97
C SER A 346 16.35 1.67 -3.42
N LYS A 347 16.07 2.97 -3.64
CA LYS A 347 15.99 3.57 -4.96
C LYS A 347 17.32 3.44 -5.69
N THR A 348 18.42 3.92 -5.09
CA THR A 348 19.76 3.88 -5.70
C THR A 348 20.18 2.46 -6.05
N VAL A 349 20.00 1.50 -5.14
CA VAL A 349 20.35 0.09 -5.37
C VAL A 349 19.58 -0.47 -6.56
N GLY A 350 18.26 -0.30 -6.61
CA GLY A 350 17.54 -0.89 -7.71
C GLY A 350 17.73 -0.14 -9.05
N ASP A 351 18.05 1.17 -9.03
CA ASP A 351 18.37 1.93 -10.26
C ASP A 351 19.62 1.38 -10.95
N CYS A 352 20.52 0.75 -10.19
CA CYS A 352 21.68 0.03 -10.75
C CYS A 352 21.28 -1.22 -11.58
N PHE A 353 20.14 -1.85 -11.30
CA PHE A 353 19.73 -3.09 -11.97
C PHE A 353 18.71 -2.86 -13.09
N ASN A 354 17.66 -2.06 -12.83
CA ASN A 354 16.54 -1.88 -13.75
C ASN A 354 16.16 -0.41 -13.89
N LYS A 355 15.87 0.02 -15.12
CA LYS A 355 15.20 1.31 -15.38
C LYS A 355 13.72 1.23 -14.95
N GLU A 356 13.18 2.36 -14.50
CA GLU A 356 11.82 2.52 -13.95
C GLU A 356 10.73 1.77 -14.74
N CYS A 357 9.88 1.01 -14.02
CA CYS A 357 8.81 0.20 -14.61
C CYS A 357 7.66 1.03 -15.20
N MET A 358 7.48 2.28 -14.75
CA MET A 358 6.35 3.15 -15.15
C MET A 358 6.58 3.94 -16.46
N THR A 359 7.79 3.90 -17.05
CA THR A 359 8.11 4.68 -18.26
C THR A 359 7.93 3.91 -19.58
N LYS A 360 7.35 2.72 -19.55
CA LYS A 360 6.97 1.97 -20.76
C LYS A 360 5.46 1.75 -20.83
N SER A 361 4.71 2.78 -21.21
CA SER A 361 3.39 2.61 -21.85
C SER A 361 3.29 3.49 -23.07
#